data_AF-A0AAF0PQ37-F1
#
_entry.id   AF-A0AAF0PQ37-F1
#
_cell.length_a   1.000
_cell.length_b   1.000
_cell.length_c   1.000
_cell.angle_alpha   90.00
_cell.angle_beta   90.00
_cell.angle_gamma   90.00
#
_symmetry.space_group_name_H-M   'P 1'
#
loop_
_entity.id
_entity.type
_entity.pdbx_description
1 polymer ?
#
loop_
_entity_poly.entity_id
_entity_poly.type
_entity_poly.pdbx_seq_one_letter_code
_entity_poly.pdbx_strand_id
1 'polypeptide(L)'
;MPWNTLMDRMMEELHVQGKTIVEVLKRVAIHPRIVPAIKSAYALGDCFSENNTNRGYVDEEGRLRILPYVDFQKFPHGCNLCPPNMCKGMIVERIQASM
;
A
#
# COMPACT_ATOMS: atom_id res chain seq x y z
N MET A 1 -10.17 -0.36 -8.64
CA MET A 1 -10.07 -1.31 -9.77
C MET A 1 -10.84 -2.57 -9.41
N PRO A 2 -11.56 -3.19 -10.35
CA PRO A 2 -12.18 -4.50 -10.13
C PRO A 2 -11.12 -5.55 -9.82
N TRP A 3 -11.48 -6.52 -8.97
CA TRP A 3 -10.68 -7.70 -8.71
C TRP A 3 -10.51 -8.53 -9.99
N ASN A 4 -9.33 -9.12 -10.20
CA ASN A 4 -9.04 -9.91 -11.41
C ASN A 4 -8.14 -11.11 -11.10
N THR A 5 -7.97 -11.98 -12.11
CA THR A 5 -7.23 -13.25 -12.00
C THR A 5 -5.76 -13.11 -11.59
N LEU A 6 -5.14 -11.95 -11.84
CA LEU A 6 -3.79 -11.67 -11.35
C LEU A 6 -3.79 -11.49 -9.83
N MET A 7 -4.80 -10.80 -9.28
CA MET A 7 -4.94 -10.64 -7.84
C MET A 7 -5.22 -11.97 -7.14
N ASP A 8 -6.01 -12.86 -7.75
CA ASP A 8 -6.25 -14.22 -7.24
C ASP A 8 -4.94 -14.99 -7.06
N ARG A 9 -4.15 -15.08 -8.12
CA ARG A 9 -2.85 -15.79 -8.09
C ARG A 9 -1.89 -15.19 -7.06
N MET A 10 -1.83 -13.87 -6.98
CA MET A 10 -0.97 -13.20 -5.99
C MET A 10 -1.39 -13.54 -4.55
N MET A 11 -2.69 -13.56 -4.25
CA MET A 11 -3.17 -13.90 -2.91
C MET A 11 -2.92 -15.37 -2.58
N GLU A 12 -3.09 -16.26 -3.55
CA GLU A 12 -2.81 -17.69 -3.40
C GLU A 12 -1.32 -17.95 -3.13
N GLU A 13 -0.41 -17.31 -3.88
CA GLU A 13 1.03 -17.40 -3.66
C GLU A 13 1.43 -16.87 -2.27
N LEU A 14 0.87 -15.75 -1.84
CA LEU A 14 1.10 -15.20 -0.49
C LEU A 14 0.61 -16.16 0.59
N HIS A 15 -0.53 -16.81 0.38
CA HIS A 15 -1.08 -17.81 1.30
C HIS A 15 -0.19 -19.04 1.40
N VAL A 16 0.27 -19.59 0.27
CA VAL A 16 1.18 -20.74 0.22
C VAL A 16 2.52 -20.43 0.90
N GLN A 17 3.01 -19.19 0.82
CA GLN A 17 4.20 -18.73 1.53
C GLN A 17 3.98 -18.52 3.04
N GLY A 18 2.80 -18.83 3.57
CA GLY A 18 2.47 -18.65 4.98
C GLY A 18 2.31 -17.19 5.40
N LYS A 19 2.23 -16.24 4.45
CA LYS A 19 2.07 -14.82 4.78
C LYS A 19 0.63 -14.55 5.17
N THR A 20 0.46 -14.14 6.42
CA THR A 20 -0.85 -13.81 6.98
C THR A 20 -1.35 -12.48 6.45
N ILE A 21 -2.68 -12.30 6.43
CA ILE A 21 -3.26 -11.00 6.06
C ILE A 21 -2.77 -9.88 7.00
N VAL A 22 -2.39 -10.22 8.23
CA VAL A 22 -1.78 -9.29 9.19
C VAL A 22 -0.40 -8.83 8.70
N GLU A 23 0.45 -9.72 8.21
CA GLU A 23 1.75 -9.37 7.63
C GLU A 23 1.62 -8.62 6.30
N VAL A 24 0.58 -8.91 5.51
CA VAL A 24 0.28 -8.17 4.28
C VAL A 24 -0.28 -6.78 4.59
N LEU A 25 -1.21 -6.66 5.54
CA LEU A 25 -1.82 -5.39 5.94
C LEU A 25 -0.86 -4.49 6.72
N LYS A 26 0.15 -5.03 7.41
CA LYS A 26 1.32 -4.28 7.90
C LYS A 26 2.10 -3.60 6.77
N ARG A 27 1.88 -4.00 5.50
CA ARG A 27 2.66 -3.61 4.33
C ARG A 27 1.83 -2.92 3.23
N VAL A 28 0.50 -2.86 3.37
CA VAL A 28 -0.39 -2.24 2.36
C VAL A 28 -0.60 -0.75 2.65
N ALA A 29 -0.54 0.05 1.59
CA ALA A 29 -0.71 1.50 1.62
C ALA A 29 -2.12 1.93 2.05
N ILE A 30 -2.26 2.37 3.29
CA ILE A 30 -3.54 2.80 3.87
C ILE A 30 -3.35 4.17 4.53
N HIS A 31 -4.23 5.14 4.29
CA HIS A 31 -4.08 6.48 4.87
C HIS A 31 -3.95 6.41 6.42
N PRO A 32 -3.11 7.23 7.09
CA PRO A 32 -2.83 7.09 8.53
C PRO A 32 -4.04 7.19 9.46
N ARG A 33 -5.17 7.77 8.99
CA ARG A 33 -6.44 7.75 9.74
C ARG A 33 -7.20 6.44 9.66
N ILE A 34 -6.95 5.63 8.64
CA ILE A 34 -7.67 4.38 8.42
C ILE A 34 -7.12 3.27 9.35
N VAL A 35 -5.82 3.24 9.65
CA VAL A 35 -5.27 2.22 10.58
C VAL A 35 -5.88 2.35 11.99
N PRO A 36 -5.95 3.54 12.64
CA PRO A 36 -6.67 3.71 13.89
C PRO A 36 -8.15 3.37 13.78
N ALA A 37 -8.81 3.73 12.67
CA ALA A 37 -10.22 3.41 12.47
C ALA A 37 -10.46 1.89 12.39
N ILE A 38 -9.62 1.16 11.66
CA ILE A 38 -9.66 -0.31 11.57
C ILE A 38 -9.34 -0.93 12.93
N LYS A 39 -8.29 -0.47 13.62
CA LYS A 39 -7.94 -0.93 14.97
C LYS A 39 -9.12 -0.76 15.94
N SER A 40 -9.79 0.39 15.89
CA SER A 40 -10.93 0.70 16.74
C SER A 40 -12.18 -0.11 16.37
N ALA A 41 -12.49 -0.26 15.08
CA ALA A 41 -13.69 -0.97 14.63
C ALA A 41 -13.65 -2.47 14.90
N TYR A 42 -12.45 -3.07 14.92
CA TYR A 42 -12.25 -4.51 15.04
C TYR A 42 -11.49 -4.93 16.32
N ALA A 43 -11.27 -4.01 17.26
CA ALA A 43 -10.51 -4.23 18.50
C ALA A 43 -9.12 -4.89 18.27
N LEU A 44 -8.41 -4.48 17.23
CA LEU A 44 -7.18 -5.13 16.75
C LEU A 44 -5.90 -4.70 17.49
N GLY A 45 -5.99 -4.05 18.66
CA GLY A 45 -4.84 -3.66 19.48
C GLY A 45 -3.63 -3.14 18.69
N ASP A 46 -2.44 -3.68 18.96
CA ASP A 46 -1.18 -3.37 18.26
C ASP A 46 -0.80 -4.36 17.15
N CYS A 47 -1.79 -4.93 16.47
CA CYS A 47 -1.55 -5.85 15.36
C CYS A 47 -0.81 -5.21 14.16
N PHE A 48 -0.63 -3.88 14.12
CA PHE A 48 0.09 -3.15 13.07
C PHE A 48 1.18 -2.25 13.67
N SER A 49 2.40 -2.38 13.15
CA SER A 49 3.60 -1.65 13.59
C SER A 49 4.03 -0.51 12.67
N GLU A 50 3.66 -0.56 11.39
CA GLU A 50 4.08 0.43 10.39
C GLU A 50 2.96 0.66 9.36
N ASN A 51 2.98 1.86 8.76
CA ASN A 51 2.10 2.23 7.67
C ASN A 51 2.90 2.82 6.51
N ASN A 52 2.86 2.16 5.36
CA ASN A 52 3.52 2.60 4.13
C ASN A 52 2.51 3.06 3.08
N THR A 53 1.92 4.24 3.27
CA THR A 53 1.04 4.88 2.30
C THR A 53 1.78 5.90 1.42
N ASN A 54 1.19 6.22 0.27
CA ASN A 54 1.58 7.42 -0.47
C ASN A 54 1.54 8.62 0.48
N ARG A 55 2.55 9.50 0.40
CA ARG A 55 2.56 10.72 1.20
C ARG A 55 1.28 11.51 0.97
N GLY A 56 0.78 12.15 2.00
CA GLY A 56 -0.44 12.95 1.89
C GLY A 56 -0.57 13.91 3.05
N TYR A 57 -1.46 14.87 2.89
CA TYR A 57 -1.78 15.88 3.90
C TYR A 57 -3.28 16.18 3.87
N VAL A 58 -3.80 16.75 4.93
CA VAL A 58 -5.16 17.27 4.97
C VAL A 58 -5.09 18.74 4.61
N ASP A 59 -5.84 19.18 3.60
CA ASP A 59 -5.90 20.59 3.21
C ASP A 59 -6.73 21.42 4.21
N GLU A 60 -6.75 22.74 4.00
CA GLU A 60 -7.44 23.68 4.89
C GLU A 60 -8.96 23.42 4.95
N GLU A 61 -9.54 22.83 3.91
CA GLU A 61 -10.95 22.42 3.87
C GLU A 61 -11.21 21.04 4.49
N GLY A 62 -10.20 20.42 5.11
CA GLY A 62 -10.34 19.14 5.79
C GLY A 62 -10.30 17.93 4.84
N ARG A 63 -9.94 18.11 3.57
CA ARG A 63 -9.89 17.04 2.57
C ARG A 63 -8.54 16.37 2.59
N LEU A 64 -8.54 15.05 2.52
CA LEU A 64 -7.31 14.28 2.35
C LEU A 64 -6.77 14.43 0.92
N ARG A 65 -5.56 14.98 0.80
CA ARG A 65 -4.76 15.02 -0.42
C ARG A 65 -3.69 13.94 -0.39
N ILE A 66 -3.76 13.01 -1.35
CA ILE A 66 -2.77 11.96 -1.54
C ILE A 66 -1.83 12.39 -2.68
N LEU A 67 -0.53 12.41 -2.40
CA LEU A 67 0.52 12.68 -3.36
C LEU A 67 0.89 11.38 -4.10
N PRO A 68 1.28 11.45 -5.37
CA PRO A 68 1.76 10.27 -6.07
C PRO A 68 3.11 9.82 -5.50
N TYR A 69 3.39 8.51 -5.53
CA TYR A 69 4.67 7.95 -5.07
C TYR A 69 5.83 8.39 -5.99
N VAL A 70 5.55 8.44 -7.29
CA VAL A 70 6.44 8.99 -8.32
C VAL A 70 5.81 10.26 -8.86
N ASP A 71 6.56 11.36 -8.86
CA ASP A 71 6.14 12.63 -9.45
C ASP A 71 5.85 12.44 -10.95
N PHE A 72 4.70 12.95 -11.42
CA PHE A 72 4.28 12.89 -12.82
C PHE A 72 5.29 13.50 -13.80
N GLN A 73 6.18 14.37 -13.33
CA GLN A 73 7.19 15.05 -14.15
C GLN A 73 8.57 14.39 -14.08
N LYS A 74 8.86 13.59 -13.05
CA LYS A 74 10.17 12.93 -12.90
C LYS A 74 10.10 11.53 -13.47
N PHE A 75 10.76 11.35 -14.62
CA PHE A 75 11.14 10.09 -15.26
C PHE A 75 10.36 8.87 -14.76
N PRO A 76 9.26 8.48 -15.43
CA PRO A 76 8.68 7.19 -15.16
C PRO A 76 9.75 6.13 -15.34
N HIS A 77 9.95 5.34 -14.31
CA HIS A 77 10.91 4.26 -14.36
C HIS A 77 10.58 3.34 -15.56
N GLY A 78 11.59 2.75 -16.19
CA GLY A 78 11.46 2.06 -17.48
C GLY A 78 10.74 0.70 -17.43
N CYS A 79 9.73 0.52 -16.59
CA CYS A 79 8.96 -0.71 -16.54
C CYS A 79 7.82 -0.70 -17.54
N ASN A 80 7.73 -1.78 -18.29
CA ASN A 80 6.72 -1.95 -19.33
C ASN A 80 5.40 -2.53 -18.79
N LEU A 81 5.31 -2.79 -17.48
CA LEU A 81 4.19 -3.48 -16.84
C LEU A 81 3.26 -2.56 -16.04
N CYS A 82 3.64 -1.29 -15.85
CA CYS A 82 2.87 -0.37 -15.02
C CYS A 82 2.83 1.06 -15.60
N PRO A 83 1.77 1.83 -15.32
CA PRO A 83 1.72 3.24 -15.68
C PRO A 83 2.86 4.05 -15.04
N PRO A 84 3.30 5.16 -15.69
CA PRO A 84 4.34 6.08 -15.24
C PRO A 84 4.39 6.43 -13.73
N ASN A 85 3.23 6.50 -13.09
CA ASN A 85 3.03 6.96 -11.72
C ASN A 85 2.61 5.84 -10.75
N MET A 86 2.56 4.57 -11.18
CA MET A 86 1.98 3.47 -10.41
C MET A 86 2.82 2.20 -10.46
N CYS A 87 4.12 2.31 -10.16
CA CYS A 87 4.96 1.13 -10.01
C CYS A 87 4.69 0.38 -8.71
N LYS A 88 3.95 -0.72 -8.79
CA LYS A 88 3.83 -1.62 -7.65
C LYS A 88 5.15 -2.36 -7.35
N GLY A 89 6.00 -2.58 -8.36
CA GLY A 89 7.32 -3.19 -8.20
C GLY A 89 8.23 -2.41 -7.24
N MET A 90 8.49 -1.13 -7.52
CA MET A 90 9.33 -0.27 -6.66
C MET A 90 8.77 -0.10 -5.24
N ILE A 91 7.44 -0.12 -5.09
CA ILE A 91 6.80 -0.09 -3.77
C ILE A 91 7.13 -1.38 -3.00
N VAL A 92 7.01 -2.54 -3.64
CA VAL A 92 7.34 -3.84 -3.05
C VAL A 92 8.84 -3.93 -2.73
N GLU A 93 9.72 -3.49 -3.64
CA GLU A 93 11.17 -3.45 -3.43
C GLU A 93 11.54 -2.60 -2.20
N ARG A 94 10.92 -1.41 -2.04
CA ARG A 94 11.14 -0.57 -0.86
C ARG A 94 10.70 -1.26 0.43
N ILE A 95 9.52 -1.92 0.41
CA ILE A 95 9.02 -2.68 1.57
C ILE A 95 9.98 -3.81 1.92
N GLN A 96 10.57 -4.47 0.92
CA GLN A 96 11.57 -5.52 1.10
C GLN A 96 12.91 -4.99 1.62
N ALA A 97 13.34 -3.81 1.17
CA ALA A 97 14.58 -3.18 1.63
C ALA A 97 14.48 -2.59 3.05
N SER A 98 13.27 -2.44 3.59
CA SER A 98 13.02 -1.93 4.95
C SER A 98 12.84 -3.06 5.98
N MET A 99 13.11 -4.31 5.57
CA MET A 99 13.18 -5.50 6.43
C MET A 99 14.62 -5.75 6.88
#